data_AF-A0A0C9WGU1-F1
#
_entry.id   AF-A0A0C9WGU1-F1
#
_cell.length_a   1.000
_cell.length_b   1.000
_cell.length_c   1.000
_cell.angle_alpha   90.00
_cell.angle_beta   90.00
_cell.angle_gamma   90.00
#
_symmetry.space_group_name_H-M   'P 1'
#
loop_
_entity.id
_entity.type
_entity.pdbx_description
1 polymer ?
#
loop_
_entity_poly.entity_id
_entity_poly.type
_entity_poly.pdbx_seq_one_letter_code
_entity_poly.pdbx_strand_id
1 'polypeptide(L)'
;MQPHTGLPANISDLNTISTLTGPPVLVEIIRMDDVSTSAFELDQIRQAREERIRAGVGGEEGEEDGDIDVDGEGPMPQYPRGTLRFQLSDGHTVLEALEYRRINELKLTTPSGFKMQLKNVRIVRGMAFLEPTTVTLKGGQTEELVKNQEFNFVNGLRRRMGLPLNEPPEPQPEADPPQPLQQAVAIKMALKTHT
;
A
#
# COMPACT_ATOMS: atom_id res chain seq x y z
N MET A 1 20.11 1.15 12.62
CA MET A 1 19.12 1.05 13.72
C MET A 1 19.84 0.74 15.02
N GLN A 2 19.33 1.20 16.16
CA GLN A 2 19.84 0.73 17.44
C GLN A 2 19.49 -0.75 17.62
N PRO A 3 20.34 -1.56 18.27
CA PRO A 3 19.99 -2.93 18.62
C PRO A 3 18.66 -2.96 19.40
N HIS A 4 17.81 -3.96 19.12
CA HIS A 4 16.56 -4.23 19.86
C HIS A 4 15.42 -3.19 19.69
N THR A 5 15.45 -2.34 18.67
CA THR A 5 14.33 -1.41 18.36
C THR A 5 13.44 -1.88 17.20
N GLY A 6 13.82 -2.95 16.50
CA GLY A 6 13.11 -3.50 15.34
C GLY A 6 12.56 -4.90 15.59
N LEU A 7 12.06 -5.52 14.53
CA LEU A 7 11.62 -6.90 14.53
C LEU A 7 12.82 -7.85 14.78
N PRO A 8 12.65 -8.93 15.57
CA PRO A 8 13.68 -9.95 15.71
C PRO A 8 14.05 -10.55 14.35
N ALA A 9 15.34 -10.79 14.09
CA ALA A 9 15.82 -11.25 12.77
C ALA A 9 15.21 -12.59 12.32
N ASN A 10 14.86 -13.47 13.25
CA ASN A 10 14.26 -14.78 13.01
C ASN A 10 12.72 -14.79 13.16
N ILE A 11 12.08 -13.62 13.22
CA ILE A 11 10.64 -13.53 13.51
C ILE A 11 9.78 -14.19 12.45
N SER A 12 10.27 -14.23 11.20
CA SER A 12 9.55 -14.73 10.02
C SER A 12 9.82 -16.21 9.71
N ASP A 13 10.62 -16.89 10.53
CA ASP A 13 10.91 -18.31 10.32
C ASP A 13 9.67 -19.18 10.58
N LEU A 14 9.46 -20.21 9.75
CA LEU A 14 8.32 -21.13 9.88
C LEU A 14 8.28 -21.93 11.19
N ASN A 15 9.41 -22.00 11.89
CA ASN A 15 9.52 -22.65 13.20
C ASN A 15 9.29 -21.67 14.37
N THR A 16 9.21 -20.37 14.10
CA THR A 16 9.03 -19.35 15.14
C THR A 16 7.59 -19.35 15.64
N ILE A 17 7.45 -19.65 16.93
CA ILE A 17 6.20 -19.49 17.69
C ILE A 17 6.54 -18.67 18.92
N SER A 18 6.04 -17.44 18.98
CA SER A 18 6.43 -16.50 20.03
C SER A 18 5.36 -15.41 20.21
N THR A 19 5.64 -14.46 21.09
CA THR A 19 4.89 -13.21 21.21
C THR A 19 5.89 -12.08 21.14
N LEU A 20 5.58 -11.04 20.36
CA LEU A 20 6.41 -9.84 20.25
C LEU A 20 6.32 -9.05 21.56
N THR A 21 7.23 -9.31 22.48
CA THR A 21 7.33 -8.67 23.80
C THR A 21 8.31 -7.50 23.78
N GLY A 22 8.12 -6.53 24.68
CA GLY A 22 9.03 -5.39 24.86
C GLY A 22 8.40 -4.06 24.43
N PRO A 23 9.23 -3.05 24.09
CA PRO A 23 8.75 -1.80 23.53
C PRO A 23 7.95 -2.02 22.24
N PRO A 24 6.94 -1.18 21.92
CA PRO A 24 6.24 -1.26 20.65
C PRO A 24 7.18 -1.10 19.46
N VAL A 25 7.06 -1.96 18.46
CA VAL A 25 7.87 -1.92 17.24
C VAL A 25 7.11 -1.16 16.16
N LEU A 26 7.70 -0.10 15.61
CA LEU A 26 7.12 0.62 14.48
C LEU A 26 7.40 -0.14 13.18
N VAL A 27 6.37 -0.37 12.40
CA VAL A 27 6.45 -1.01 11.08
C VAL A 27 5.65 -0.21 10.07
N GLU A 28 5.91 -0.46 8.78
CA GLU A 28 5.11 0.01 7.67
C GLU A 28 4.47 -1.14 6.90
N ILE A 29 3.28 -0.90 6.35
CA ILE A 29 2.64 -1.83 5.42
C ILE A 29 3.31 -1.69 4.06
N ILE A 30 4.03 -2.70 3.61
CA ILE A 30 4.63 -2.70 2.27
C ILE A 30 3.71 -3.32 1.21
N ARG A 31 2.81 -4.20 1.63
CA ARG A 31 1.83 -4.87 0.76
C ARG A 31 0.59 -5.26 1.56
N MET A 32 -0.57 -5.24 0.92
CA MET A 32 -1.84 -5.69 1.48
C MET A 32 -2.62 -6.50 0.43
N ASP A 33 -3.25 -7.58 0.85
CA ASP A 33 -4.19 -8.36 0.04
C ASP A 33 -5.41 -8.76 0.93
N ASP A 34 -6.58 -9.01 0.35
CA ASP A 34 -7.68 -9.71 1.04
C ASP A 34 -7.66 -11.20 0.70
N VAL A 35 -7.65 -12.06 1.73
CA VAL A 35 -7.52 -13.53 1.57
C VAL A 35 -8.83 -14.29 1.75
N SER A 36 -9.90 -13.62 2.15
CA SER A 36 -11.26 -14.18 2.28
C SER A 36 -12.02 -14.18 0.96
N THR A 37 -11.78 -13.18 0.12
CA THR A 37 -12.47 -13.01 -1.16
C THR A 37 -11.63 -13.63 -2.27
N SER A 38 -12.31 -14.21 -3.26
CA SER A 38 -11.62 -14.84 -4.38
C SER A 38 -10.81 -13.80 -5.17
N ALA A 39 -9.68 -14.24 -5.74
CA ALA A 39 -8.83 -13.34 -6.54
C ALA A 39 -9.53 -12.83 -7.80
N PHE A 40 -10.46 -13.62 -8.34
CA PHE A 40 -11.25 -13.29 -9.52
C PHE A 40 -12.25 -12.17 -9.23
N GLU A 41 -13.02 -12.30 -8.14
CA GLU A 41 -14.00 -11.29 -7.72
C GLU A 41 -13.33 -9.97 -7.36
N LEU A 42 -12.21 -10.00 -6.63
CA LEU A 42 -11.42 -8.80 -6.35
C LEU A 42 -10.92 -8.12 -7.64
N ASP A 43 -10.58 -8.89 -8.68
CA ASP A 43 -10.16 -8.33 -9.96
C ASP A 43 -11.34 -7.74 -10.75
N GLN A 44 -12.53 -8.34 -10.67
CA GLN A 44 -13.75 -7.76 -11.25
C GLN A 44 -14.09 -6.42 -10.61
N ILE A 45 -14.03 -6.33 -9.28
CA ILE A 45 -14.24 -5.07 -8.56
C ILE A 45 -13.20 -4.04 -8.98
N ARG A 46 -11.92 -4.42 -9.02
CA ARG A 46 -10.82 -3.54 -9.47
C ARG A 46 -11.07 -2.97 -10.87
N GLN A 47 -11.42 -3.82 -11.84
CA GLN A 47 -11.75 -3.40 -13.21
C GLN A 47 -12.94 -2.44 -13.24
N ALA A 48 -14.00 -2.75 -12.48
CA ALA A 48 -15.18 -1.89 -12.39
C ALA A 48 -14.88 -0.53 -11.72
N ARG A 49 -13.92 -0.46 -10.79
CA ARG A 49 -13.42 0.81 -10.22
C ARG A 49 -12.63 1.60 -11.26
N GLU A 50 -11.75 0.95 -12.02
CA GLU A 50 -10.97 1.61 -13.09
C GLU A 50 -11.86 2.20 -14.19
N GLU A 51 -12.91 1.47 -14.60
CA GLU A 51 -13.87 1.93 -15.58
C GLU A 51 -14.64 3.17 -15.09
N ARG A 52 -15.11 3.16 -13.85
CA ARG A 52 -15.78 4.31 -13.22
C ARG A 52 -14.87 5.54 -13.13
N ILE A 53 -13.62 5.36 -12.70
CA ILE A 53 -12.61 6.43 -12.67
C ILE A 53 -12.40 7.00 -14.08
N ARG A 54 -12.31 6.14 -15.10
CA ARG A 54 -12.13 6.56 -16.50
C ARG A 54 -13.35 7.31 -17.04
N ALA A 55 -14.56 6.93 -16.62
CA ALA A 55 -15.79 7.62 -16.97
C ALA A 55 -15.96 8.97 -16.23
N GLY A 56 -15.12 9.27 -15.23
CA GLY A 56 -15.25 10.46 -14.39
C GLY A 56 -16.42 10.39 -13.40
N VAL A 57 -16.98 9.19 -13.19
CA VAL A 57 -18.10 8.91 -12.28
C VAL A 57 -17.50 8.27 -11.03
N GLY A 58 -17.53 8.93 -9.88
CA GLY A 58 -16.86 8.39 -8.68
C GLY A 58 -16.78 9.31 -7.47
N GLY A 59 -17.69 10.30 -7.37
CA GLY A 59 -17.73 11.21 -6.21
C GLY A 59 -18.20 10.54 -4.92
N GLU A 60 -18.84 9.37 -5.02
CA GLU A 60 -19.47 8.67 -3.90
C GLU A 60 -18.94 7.24 -3.79
N GLU A 61 -18.52 6.87 -2.58
CA GLU A 61 -18.13 5.50 -2.22
C GLU A 61 -19.40 4.65 -2.02
N GLY A 62 -19.47 3.47 -2.64
CA GLY A 62 -20.60 2.55 -2.54
C GLY A 62 -20.61 1.75 -1.25
N GLU A 63 -21.62 0.88 -1.09
CA GLU A 63 -21.72 -0.04 0.04
C GLU A 63 -20.83 -1.28 -0.16
N GLU A 64 -20.40 -1.91 0.94
CA GLU A 64 -19.50 -3.06 0.96
C GLU A 64 -20.10 -4.30 0.27
N ASP A 65 -21.42 -4.49 0.42
CA ASP A 65 -22.20 -5.60 -0.16
C ASP A 65 -23.09 -5.13 -1.33
N GLY A 66 -22.78 -3.97 -1.93
CA GLY A 66 -23.56 -3.45 -3.06
C GLY A 66 -23.39 -4.29 -4.32
N ASP A 67 -24.47 -4.44 -5.09
CA ASP A 67 -24.39 -5.07 -6.42
C ASP A 67 -23.44 -4.27 -7.32
N ILE A 68 -22.56 -4.99 -8.01
CA ILE A 68 -21.64 -4.38 -8.98
C ILE A 68 -22.44 -4.14 -10.27
N ASP A 69 -22.99 -2.93 -10.41
CA ASP A 69 -23.63 -2.53 -11.66
C ASP A 69 -22.59 -2.52 -12.79
N VAL A 70 -22.86 -3.35 -13.81
CA VAL A 70 -22.01 -3.54 -15.01
C VAL A 70 -22.30 -2.45 -16.05
N ASP A 71 -23.42 -1.74 -15.92
CA ASP A 71 -23.86 -0.71 -16.88
C ASP A 71 -23.22 0.68 -16.65
N GLY A 72 -22.21 0.76 -15.77
CA GLY A 72 -21.40 1.98 -15.57
C GLY A 72 -22.05 3.10 -14.76
N GLU A 73 -23.27 2.88 -14.25
CA GLU A 73 -23.95 3.78 -13.32
C GLU A 73 -23.70 3.36 -11.86
N GLY A 74 -23.89 4.28 -10.92
CA GLY A 74 -23.80 4.01 -9.48
C GLY A 74 -22.45 4.37 -8.81
N PRO A 75 -22.38 4.22 -7.47
CA PRO A 75 -21.24 4.64 -6.67
C PRO A 75 -20.00 3.75 -6.92
N MET A 76 -18.83 4.18 -6.41
CA MET A 76 -17.58 3.43 -6.52
C MET A 76 -17.72 2.09 -5.77
N PRO A 77 -17.57 0.93 -6.43
CA PRO A 77 -17.72 -0.34 -5.75
C PRO A 77 -16.60 -0.50 -4.73
N GLN A 78 -16.98 -1.02 -3.57
CA GLN A 78 -16.05 -1.30 -2.48
C GLN A 78 -15.48 -2.69 -2.64
N TYR A 79 -14.27 -2.87 -2.11
CA TYR A 79 -13.77 -4.22 -1.89
C TYR A 79 -14.46 -4.81 -0.65
N PRO A 80 -14.90 -6.08 -0.68
CA PRO A 80 -15.46 -6.76 0.48
C PRO A 80 -14.48 -6.72 1.65
N ARG A 81 -15.00 -6.59 2.88
CA ARG A 81 -14.18 -6.58 4.09
C ARG A 81 -14.26 -7.94 4.78
N GLY A 82 -13.37 -8.84 4.37
CA GLY A 82 -13.14 -10.06 5.14
C GLY A 82 -11.84 -9.97 5.94
N THR A 83 -10.79 -10.65 5.49
CA THR A 83 -9.54 -10.84 6.22
C THR A 83 -8.36 -10.30 5.42
N LEU A 84 -7.74 -9.23 5.92
CA LEU A 84 -6.52 -8.69 5.31
C LEU A 84 -5.30 -9.53 5.68
N ARG A 85 -4.45 -9.75 4.68
CA ARG A 85 -3.07 -10.18 4.86
C ARG A 85 -2.15 -9.01 4.53
N PHE A 86 -1.14 -8.82 5.35
CA PHE A 86 -0.16 -7.75 5.21
C PHE A 86 1.24 -8.35 5.09
N GLN A 87 2.10 -7.68 4.33
CA GLN A 87 3.54 -7.71 4.59
C GLN A 87 3.90 -6.42 5.31
N LEU A 88 4.56 -6.57 6.45
CA LEU A 88 5.02 -5.49 7.30
C LEU A 88 6.54 -5.43 7.27
N SER A 89 7.11 -4.22 7.29
CA SER A 89 8.56 -4.03 7.35
C SER A 89 8.93 -3.02 8.43
N ASP A 90 10.01 -3.28 9.16
CA ASP A 90 10.68 -2.28 10.02
C ASP A 90 11.82 -1.55 9.29
N GLY A 91 11.94 -1.75 7.97
CA GLY A 91 13.02 -1.26 7.12
C GLY A 91 14.20 -2.24 6.97
N HIS A 92 14.20 -3.36 7.69
CA HIS A 92 15.23 -4.39 7.58
C HIS A 92 14.65 -5.80 7.46
N THR A 93 13.62 -6.11 8.24
CA THR A 93 12.98 -7.42 8.33
C THR A 93 11.55 -7.32 7.84
N VAL A 94 11.15 -8.26 6.98
CA VAL A 94 9.77 -8.38 6.49
C VAL A 94 9.05 -9.47 7.27
N LEU A 95 7.87 -9.16 7.78
CA LEU A 95 6.99 -10.04 8.55
C LEU A 95 5.63 -10.17 7.86
N GLU A 96 5.23 -11.40 7.57
CA GLU A 96 3.87 -11.69 7.14
C GLU A 96 2.91 -11.55 8.32
N ALA A 97 1.75 -10.94 8.08
CA ALA A 97 0.75 -10.73 9.11
C ALA A 97 -0.66 -10.98 8.56
N LEU A 98 -1.54 -11.44 9.43
CA LEU A 98 -2.95 -11.67 9.13
C LEU A 98 -3.80 -10.91 10.13
N GLU A 99 -4.86 -10.29 9.63
CA GLU A 99 -5.91 -9.70 10.43
C GLU A 99 -6.69 -10.79 11.17
N TYR A 100 -6.32 -11.09 12.41
CA TYR A 100 -6.98 -12.11 13.21
C TYR A 100 -8.28 -11.59 13.85
N ARG A 101 -8.32 -10.29 14.17
CA ARG A 101 -9.53 -9.56 14.56
C ARG A 101 -9.64 -8.29 13.72
N ARG A 102 -10.86 -7.93 13.32
CA ARG A 102 -11.14 -6.78 12.43
C ARG A 102 -10.57 -5.48 13.01
N ILE A 103 -9.75 -4.80 12.22
CA ILE A 103 -9.21 -3.45 12.44
C ILE A 103 -9.95 -2.52 11.47
N ASN A 104 -10.97 -1.82 11.98
CA ASN A 104 -11.97 -1.11 11.18
C ASN A 104 -11.40 0.01 10.32
N GLU A 105 -10.30 0.62 10.77
CA GLU A 105 -9.66 1.75 10.12
C GLU A 105 -8.76 1.34 8.94
N LEU A 106 -8.43 0.05 8.83
CA LEU A 106 -7.71 -0.50 7.68
C LEU A 106 -8.70 -1.02 6.65
N LYS A 107 -8.44 -0.72 5.37
CA LYS A 107 -9.18 -1.23 4.22
C LYS A 107 -8.20 -1.58 3.10
N LEU A 108 -8.62 -2.37 2.12
CA LEU A 108 -7.74 -2.78 1.01
C LEU A 108 -7.20 -1.59 0.19
N THR A 109 -7.90 -0.45 0.25
CA THR A 109 -7.49 0.82 -0.37
C THR A 109 -6.61 1.70 0.53
N THR A 110 -6.25 1.25 1.74
CA THR A 110 -5.29 1.96 2.59
C THR A 110 -3.96 2.12 1.85
N PRO A 111 -3.35 3.33 1.82
CA PRO A 111 -2.09 3.57 1.11
C PRO A 111 -0.94 2.71 1.64
N SER A 112 -0.09 2.23 0.73
CA SER A 112 1.14 1.53 1.10
C SER A 112 2.14 2.51 1.75
N GLY A 113 2.95 1.99 2.67
CA GLY A 113 3.77 2.78 3.57
C GLY A 113 3.04 3.32 4.80
N PHE A 114 1.76 2.96 5.00
CA PHE A 114 1.03 3.28 6.22
C PHE A 114 1.76 2.73 7.44
N LYS A 115 2.00 3.58 8.45
CA LYS A 115 2.77 3.24 9.64
C LYS A 115 1.85 2.75 10.77
N MET A 116 2.31 1.73 11.48
CA MET A 116 1.64 1.22 12.69
C MET A 116 2.65 0.70 13.70
N GLN A 117 2.27 0.69 14.98
CA GLN A 117 3.06 0.09 16.04
C GLN A 117 2.48 -1.26 16.44
N LEU A 118 3.34 -2.26 16.56
CA LEU A 118 3.00 -3.60 17.02
C LEU A 118 3.44 -3.78 18.48
N LYS A 119 2.54 -4.27 19.33
CA LYS A 119 2.83 -4.59 20.73
C LYS A 119 2.11 -5.85 21.17
N ASN A 120 2.84 -6.77 21.80
CA ASN A 120 2.29 -8.03 22.32
C ASN A 120 1.58 -8.87 21.23
N VAL A 121 2.06 -8.78 19.98
CA VAL A 121 1.50 -9.52 18.85
C VAL A 121 1.92 -10.97 18.91
N ARG A 122 0.96 -11.89 18.74
CA ARG A 122 1.25 -13.32 18.66
C ARG A 122 1.85 -13.67 17.30
N ILE A 123 2.94 -14.43 17.31
CA ILE A 123 3.61 -14.94 16.12
C ILE A 123 3.48 -16.47 16.11
N VAL A 124 2.98 -17.03 15.02
CA VAL A 124 2.89 -18.48 14.83
C VAL A 124 3.37 -18.83 13.43
N ARG A 125 4.40 -19.68 13.35
CA ARG A 125 5.04 -20.10 12.09
C ARG A 125 5.49 -18.91 11.22
N GLY A 126 6.09 -17.91 11.87
CA GLY A 126 6.59 -16.73 11.17
C GLY A 126 5.52 -15.74 10.74
N MET A 127 4.25 -15.94 11.13
CA MET A 127 3.13 -15.07 10.80
C MET A 127 2.59 -14.35 12.05
N ALA A 128 2.41 -13.04 11.95
CA ALA A 128 1.78 -12.22 12.97
C ALA A 128 0.26 -12.28 12.91
N PHE A 129 -0.40 -12.41 14.06
CA PHE A 129 -1.87 -12.39 14.18
C PHE A 129 -2.27 -11.05 14.80
N LEU A 130 -2.74 -10.14 13.96
CA LEU A 130 -3.06 -8.77 14.35
C LEU A 130 -4.48 -8.68 14.93
N GLU A 131 -4.58 -7.95 16.03
CA GLU A 131 -5.85 -7.57 16.66
C GLU A 131 -5.82 -6.08 17.02
N PRO A 132 -6.98 -5.40 17.14
CA PRO A 132 -7.05 -3.99 17.53
C PRO A 132 -6.30 -3.65 18.82
N THR A 133 -6.23 -4.59 19.78
CA THR A 133 -5.53 -4.40 21.05
C THR A 133 -4.01 -4.45 20.93
N THR A 134 -3.49 -5.00 19.83
CA THR A 134 -2.05 -5.23 19.59
C THR A 134 -1.45 -4.25 18.57
N VAL A 135 -2.29 -3.43 17.93
CA VAL A 135 -1.91 -2.51 16.86
C VAL A 135 -2.28 -1.09 17.24
N THR A 136 -1.36 -0.14 17.01
CA THR A 136 -1.65 1.29 17.11
C THR A 136 -1.32 1.96 15.78
N LEU A 137 -2.34 2.47 15.10
CA LEU A 137 -2.22 3.10 13.79
C LEU A 137 -1.56 4.48 13.92
N LYS A 138 -0.63 4.80 13.02
CA LYS A 138 0.11 6.07 13.00
C LYS A 138 -0.10 6.87 11.71
N GLY A 139 -0.57 6.24 10.64
CA GLY A 139 -0.85 6.92 9.38
C GLY A 139 0.37 7.09 8.49
N GLY A 140 0.30 8.07 7.58
CA GLY A 140 1.33 8.31 6.58
C GLY A 140 1.24 7.39 5.37
N GLN A 141 2.09 7.66 4.39
CA GLN A 141 2.24 6.87 3.17
C GLN A 141 3.68 7.01 2.66
N THR A 142 4.13 6.05 1.88
CA THR A 142 5.45 6.11 1.22
C THR A 142 5.19 6.19 -0.29
N GLU A 143 5.55 7.32 -0.92
CA GLU A 143 5.18 7.62 -2.31
C GLU A 143 5.58 6.52 -3.30
N GLU A 144 6.79 5.96 -3.15
CA GLU A 144 7.26 4.87 -4.00
C GLU A 144 6.41 3.61 -3.84
N LEU A 145 6.02 3.26 -2.61
CA LEU A 145 5.15 2.11 -2.35
C LEU A 145 3.74 2.34 -2.89
N VAL A 146 3.22 3.57 -2.79
CA VAL A 146 1.91 3.95 -3.36
C VAL A 146 1.93 3.85 -4.89
N LYS A 147 2.99 4.33 -5.55
CA LYS A 147 3.17 4.19 -7.02
C LYS A 147 3.11 2.72 -7.46
N ASN A 148 3.66 1.82 -6.65
CA ASN A 148 3.71 0.38 -6.94
C ASN A 148 2.52 -0.41 -6.37
N GLN A 149 1.60 0.22 -5.64
CA GLN A 149 0.53 -0.47 -4.92
C GLN A 149 -0.41 -1.23 -5.86
N GLU A 150 -0.88 -0.57 -6.92
CA GLU A 150 -1.78 -1.19 -7.90
C GLU A 150 -1.10 -2.35 -8.62
N PHE A 151 0.15 -2.16 -9.05
CA PHE A 151 0.95 -3.21 -9.68
C PHE A 151 1.10 -4.44 -8.76
N ASN A 152 1.45 -4.23 -7.49
CA ASN A 152 1.63 -5.29 -6.50
C ASN A 152 0.32 -6.03 -6.19
N PHE A 153 -0.79 -5.28 -6.12
CA PHE A 153 -2.13 -5.81 -5.92
C PHE A 153 -2.54 -6.70 -7.09
N VAL A 154 -2.48 -6.19 -8.33
CA VAL A 154 -2.80 -6.93 -9.56
C VAL A 154 -1.95 -8.20 -9.68
N ASN A 155 -0.64 -8.11 -9.48
CA ASN A 155 0.22 -9.30 -9.50
C ASN A 155 -0.09 -10.30 -8.38
N GLY A 156 -0.62 -9.82 -7.24
CA GLY A 156 -1.19 -10.68 -6.20
C GLY A 156 -2.38 -11.50 -6.68
N LEU A 157 -3.32 -10.83 -7.35
CA LEU A 157 -4.50 -11.47 -7.92
C LEU A 157 -4.11 -12.48 -9.00
N ARG A 158 -3.27 -12.08 -9.96
CA ARG A 158 -2.78 -12.92 -11.06
C ARG A 158 -2.08 -14.17 -10.55
N ARG A 159 -1.19 -14.03 -9.56
CA ARG A 159 -0.51 -15.17 -8.91
C ARG A 159 -1.51 -16.17 -8.32
N ARG A 160 -2.55 -15.69 -7.63
CA ARG A 160 -3.60 -16.56 -7.06
C ARG A 160 -4.46 -17.25 -8.12
N MET A 161 -4.60 -16.64 -9.30
CA MET A 161 -5.31 -17.21 -10.46
C MET A 161 -4.41 -18.08 -11.36
N GLY A 162 -3.12 -18.22 -11.07
CA GLY A 162 -2.17 -18.97 -11.91
C GLY A 162 -1.85 -18.29 -13.25
N LEU A 163 -2.07 -16.98 -13.34
CA LEU A 163 -1.80 -16.17 -14.54
C LEU A 163 -0.35 -15.67 -14.54
N PRO A 164 0.26 -15.44 -15.73
CA PRO A 164 1.60 -14.88 -15.82
C PRO A 164 1.66 -13.48 -15.17
N LEU A 165 2.71 -13.20 -14.41
CA LEU A 165 2.87 -11.90 -13.74
C LEU A 165 3.17 -10.79 -14.76
N ASN A 166 2.70 -9.59 -14.46
CA ASN A 166 3.10 -8.40 -15.20
C ASN A 166 4.55 -8.05 -14.87
N GLU A 167 5.27 -7.52 -15.85
CA GLU A 167 6.63 -7.02 -15.67
C GLU A 167 6.60 -5.74 -14.82
N PRO A 168 7.60 -5.54 -13.92
CA PRO A 168 7.71 -4.31 -13.16
C PRO A 168 7.73 -3.09 -14.08
N PRO A 169 7.08 -1.98 -13.69
CA PRO A 169 7.19 -0.73 -14.44
C PRO A 169 8.67 -0.33 -14.53
N GLU A 170 9.11 0.08 -15.72
CA GLU A 170 10.47 0.60 -15.88
C GLU A 170 10.67 1.81 -14.97
N PRO A 171 11.85 1.95 -14.32
CA PRO A 171 12.15 3.11 -13.50
C PRO A 171 12.04 4.36 -14.37
N GLN A 172 11.09 5.23 -14.06
CA GLN A 172 10.97 6.50 -14.78
C GLN A 172 12.25 7.31 -14.51
N PRO A 173 12.86 7.92 -15.55
CA PRO A 173 14.00 8.79 -15.33
C PRO A 173 13.60 9.88 -14.34
N GLU A 174 14.38 10.03 -13.27
CA GLU A 174 14.22 11.17 -12.36
C GLU A 174 14.22 12.43 -13.21
N ALA A 175 13.12 13.19 -13.18
CA ALA A 175 13.05 14.44 -13.92
C ALA A 175 14.21 15.32 -13.43
N ASP A 176 15.12 15.68 -14.34
CA ASP A 176 16.23 16.57 -14.03
C ASP A 176 15.68 17.80 -13.29
N PRO A 177 16.36 18.26 -12.22
CA PRO A 177 15.92 19.44 -11.49
C PRO A 177 15.73 20.59 -12.48
N PRO A 178 14.64 21.38 -12.35
CA PRO A 178 14.32 22.43 -13.31
C PRO A 178 15.55 23.32 -13.50
N GLN A 179 16.10 23.33 -14.72
CA GLN A 179 17.24 24.17 -15.05
C GLN A 179 16.83 25.62 -14.76
N PRO A 180 17.63 26.39 -14.00
CA PRO A 180 17.31 27.78 -13.73
C PRO A 180 17.21 28.52 -15.07
N LEU A 181 16.04 29.13 -15.33
CA LEU A 181 15.77 29.95 -16.50
C LEU A 181 16.87 31.01 -16.64
N GLN A 182 17.82 30.79 -17.55
CA GLN A 182 18.76 31.81 -17.99
C GLN A 182 18.02 32.81 -18.88
N GLN A 183 17.13 33.61 -18.29
CA GLN A 183 16.51 34.77 -18.94
C GLN A 183 16.60 35.98 -18.01
N ALA A 184 17.81 36.52 -17.80
CA ALA A 184 18.01 37.88 -17.32
C ALA A 184 19.48 38.37 -17.42
N VAL A 185 20.15 38.24 -18.58
CA VAL A 185 21.42 39.00 -18.81
C VAL A 185 21.41 39.78 -20.14
N ALA A 186 20.43 39.61 -21.02
CA ALA A 186 20.38 40.33 -22.30
C ALA A 186 19.70 41.73 -22.24
N ILE A 187 19.56 42.34 -21.05
CA ILE A 187 19.14 43.75 -20.91
C ILE A 187 20.15 44.50 -20.05
N LYS A 188 21.41 44.55 -20.49
CA LYS A 188 22.36 45.59 -20.03
C LYS A 188 23.40 46.01 -21.08
N MET A 189 23.33 45.50 -22.31
CA MET A 189 24.22 45.92 -23.42
C MET A 189 23.56 46.78 -24.51
N ALA A 190 22.29 47.20 -24.32
CA ALA A 190 21.58 48.04 -25.29
C ALA A 190 21.26 49.47 -24.80
N LEU A 191 21.93 49.96 -23.76
CA LEU A 191 21.97 51.39 -23.42
C LEU A 191 23.43 51.84 -23.27
N LYS A 192 24.16 51.85 -24.38
CA LYS A 192 25.41 52.60 -24.49
C LYS A 192 25.68 53.03 -25.94
N THR A 193 24.68 53.64 -26.58
CA THR A 193 24.87 54.49 -27.77
C THR A 193 23.73 55.51 -27.81
N HIS A 194 24.10 56.80 -27.91
CA HIS A 194 23.29 58.03 -27.85
C HIS A 194 22.93 58.44 -26.41
N THR A 195 23.41 59.56 -25.86
CA THR A 195 23.80 60.86 -26.43
C THR A 195 25.03 61.42 -25.73
#